data_AF-A0A355H788-F1
#
_entry.id   AF-A0A355H788-F1
#
_cell.length_a   1.000
_cell.length_b   1.000
_cell.length_c   1.000
_cell.angle_alpha   90.00
_cell.angle_beta   90.00
_cell.angle_gamma   90.00
#
_symmetry.space_group_name_H-M   'P 1'
#
loop_
_entity.id
_entity.type
_entity.pdbx_description
1 polymer ?
#
loop_
_entity_poly.entity_id
_entity_poly.type
_entity_poly.pdbx_seq_one_letter_code
_entity_poly.pdbx_strand_id
1 'polypeptide(L)'
;FKKNIKIHYIDHHLSHIASSYYPSKFDEALALSIDGFGDFASINIAKCKKNKIEILEKVFFPDSLGIFYEMMTQFLGFKNYGDEYKLMGLASYGNSSYFEKIKNNLFIKDKLFKLNCDYFKIKNKIKPKPPI
;
A
#
# COMPACT_ATOMS: atom_id res chain seq x y z
N PHE A 1 12.66 23.66 -29.00
CA PHE A 1 12.73 23.77 -27.53
C PHE A 1 14.02 23.14 -27.03
N LYS A 2 15.05 23.93 -26.73
CA LYS A 2 16.26 23.48 -26.02
C LYS A 2 16.27 24.17 -24.66
N LYS A 3 15.87 23.43 -23.62
CA LYS A 3 16.15 23.77 -22.22
C LYS A 3 16.82 22.54 -21.61
N ASN A 4 17.97 22.74 -20.96
CA ASN A 4 18.57 21.73 -20.10
C ASN A 4 17.64 21.52 -18.90
N ILE A 5 16.72 20.57 -19.01
CA ILE A 5 15.79 20.21 -17.93
C ILE A 5 16.49 19.16 -17.06
N LYS A 6 16.57 19.43 -15.76
CA LYS A 6 17.03 18.46 -14.77
C LYS A 6 15.84 17.61 -14.33
N ILE A 7 15.92 16.30 -14.55
CA ILE A 7 14.90 15.33 -14.14
C ILE A 7 15.34 14.69 -12.82
N HIS A 8 14.41 14.58 -11.87
CA HIS A 8 14.60 13.92 -10.59
C HIS A 8 13.60 12.78 -10.47
N TYR A 9 14.09 11.54 -10.30
CA TYR A 9 13.26 10.39 -9.98
C TYR A 9 13.21 10.23 -8.47
N ILE A 10 12.00 10.17 -7.91
CA ILE A 10 11.76 10.10 -6.47
C ILE A 10 10.89 8.87 -6.23
N ASP A 11 11.20 8.13 -5.16
CA ASP A 11 10.39 6.98 -4.71
C ASP A 11 8.92 7.40 -4.47
N HIS A 12 8.00 6.60 -4.98
CA HIS A 12 6.56 6.82 -5.00
C HIS A 12 5.99 6.98 -3.58
N HIS A 13 6.32 6.06 -2.69
CA HIS A 13 5.86 6.12 -1.30
C HIS A 13 6.57 7.22 -0.52
N LEU A 14 7.85 7.50 -0.80
CA LEU A 14 8.53 8.67 -0.25
C LEU A 14 7.82 9.97 -0.66
N SER A 15 7.34 10.05 -1.90
CA SER A 15 6.57 11.19 -2.42
C SER A 15 5.24 11.34 -1.67
N HIS A 16 4.50 10.25 -1.45
CA HIS A 16 3.30 10.25 -0.60
C HIS A 16 3.58 10.75 0.82
N ILE A 17 4.60 10.19 1.47
CA ILE A 17 5.00 10.59 2.84
C ILE A 17 5.39 12.07 2.87
N ALA A 18 6.22 12.53 1.94
CA ALA A 18 6.65 13.92 1.85
C ALA A 18 5.46 14.88 1.65
N SER A 19 4.52 14.52 0.77
CA SER A 19 3.32 15.35 0.51
C SER A 19 2.37 15.46 1.70
N SER A 20 2.44 14.54 2.66
CA SER A 20 1.64 14.56 3.89
C SER A 20 2.39 15.20 5.05
N TYR A 21 3.66 14.81 5.25
CA TYR A 21 4.47 15.26 6.39
C TYR A 21 4.86 16.74 6.31
N TYR A 22 5.42 17.20 5.19
CA TYR A 22 5.91 18.58 5.09
C TYR A 22 4.82 19.66 5.31
N PRO A 23 3.58 19.50 4.84
CA PRO A 23 2.51 20.46 5.17
C PRO A 23 1.83 20.22 6.54
N SER A 24 2.09 19.10 7.23
CA SER A 24 1.38 18.73 8.46
C SER A 24 1.62 19.64 9.67
N LYS A 25 2.69 20.44 9.64
CA LYS A 25 3.19 21.27 10.76
C LYS A 25 3.72 20.48 11.96
N PHE A 26 3.87 19.15 11.87
CA PHE A 26 4.52 18.37 12.92
C PHE A 26 6.04 18.45 12.81
N ASP A 27 6.71 18.75 13.93
CA ASP A 27 8.19 18.73 14.00
C ASP A 27 8.78 17.32 13.97
N GLU A 28 8.02 16.32 14.45
CA GLU A 28 8.37 14.90 14.45
C GLU A 28 7.11 14.06 14.31
N ALA A 29 7.14 13.03 13.47
CA ALA A 29 6.02 12.12 13.24
C ALA A 29 6.49 10.72 12.81
N LEU A 30 5.68 9.70 13.08
CA LEU A 30 5.78 8.42 12.40
C LEU A 30 4.80 8.44 11.22
N ALA A 31 5.32 8.38 10.00
CA ALA A 31 4.51 8.35 8.79
C ALA A 31 4.28 6.91 8.33
N LEU A 32 3.07 6.67 7.82
CA LEU A 32 2.64 5.41 7.24
C LEU A 32 2.00 5.72 5.90
N SER A 33 2.59 5.19 4.82
CA SER A 33 1.99 5.21 3.49
C SER A 33 1.51 3.81 3.17
N ILE A 34 0.24 3.66 2.79
CA ILE A 34 -0.37 2.41 2.34
C ILE A 34 -0.98 2.69 0.96
N ASP A 35 -0.59 1.91 -0.03
CA ASP A 35 -1.08 2.02 -1.40
C ASP A 35 -1.27 0.61 -2.00
N GLY A 36 -1.88 0.53 -3.19
CA GLY A 36 -1.96 -0.69 -3.96
C GLY A 36 -0.56 -1.19 -4.36
N PHE A 37 0.19 -0.36 -5.07
CA PHE A 37 1.54 -0.66 -5.55
C PHE A 37 2.28 0.60 -6.01
N GLY A 38 3.54 0.77 -5.59
CA GLY A 38 4.45 1.80 -6.10
C GLY A 38 5.91 1.46 -5.82
N ASP A 39 6.77 1.52 -6.85
CA ASP A 39 8.19 1.14 -6.77
C ASP A 39 8.46 -0.20 -6.05
N PHE A 40 7.64 -1.21 -6.36
CA PHE A 40 7.63 -2.54 -5.74
C PHE A 40 7.21 -2.60 -4.27
N ALA A 41 6.97 -1.47 -3.62
CA ALA A 41 6.40 -1.40 -2.29
C ALA A 41 4.87 -1.23 -2.34
N SER A 42 4.22 -1.65 -1.27
CA SER A 42 2.80 -1.39 -0.99
C SER A 42 2.63 -0.56 0.29
N ILE A 43 3.61 -0.63 1.19
CA ILE A 43 3.63 0.12 2.44
C ILE A 43 5.04 0.62 2.72
N ASN A 44 5.16 1.88 3.13
CA ASN A 44 6.35 2.41 3.78
C ASN A 44 6.01 2.96 5.16
N ILE A 45 6.82 2.62 6.15
CA ILE A 45 6.83 3.23 7.49
C ILE A 45 8.08 4.10 7.59
N ALA A 46 7.94 5.35 7.99
CA ALA A 46 9.05 6.28 8.08
C ALA A 46 9.03 7.12 9.36
N LYS A 47 10.22 7.34 9.93
CA LYS A 47 10.42 8.39 10.94
C LYS A 47 10.66 9.72 10.25
N CYS A 48 9.82 10.69 10.55
CA CYS A 48 9.90 12.04 10.00
C CYS A 48 10.32 13.00 11.10
N LYS A 49 11.33 13.83 10.85
CA LYS A 49 11.80 14.84 11.82
C LYS A 49 12.38 16.05 11.10
N LYS A 50 11.81 17.24 11.36
CA LYS A 50 12.13 18.49 10.68
C LYS A 50 12.11 18.33 9.15
N ASN A 51 13.28 18.34 8.52
CA ASN A 51 13.42 18.25 7.06
C ASN A 51 13.82 16.86 6.56
N LYS A 52 13.92 15.87 7.46
CA LYS A 52 14.37 14.51 7.14
C LYS A 52 13.23 13.51 7.23
N ILE A 53 13.15 12.64 6.22
CA ILE A 53 12.31 11.44 6.22
C ILE A 53 13.26 10.23 6.17
N GLU A 54 13.12 9.32 7.12
CA GLU A 54 13.92 8.09 7.22
C GLU A 54 13.00 6.88 7.14
N ILE A 55 13.13 6.09 6.08
CA ILE A 55 12.34 4.87 5.91
C ILE A 55 12.83 3.82 6.92
N LEU A 56 11.93 3.37 7.79
CA LEU A 56 12.19 2.34 8.80
C LEU A 56 11.85 0.94 8.27
N GLU A 57 10.77 0.84 7.49
CA GLU A 57 10.28 -0.45 6.99
C GLU A 57 9.54 -0.28 5.67
N LYS A 58 9.66 -1.30 4.80
CA LYS A 58 8.91 -1.41 3.55
C LYS A 58 8.24 -2.77 3.49
N VAL A 59 6.98 -2.82 3.08
CA VAL A 59 6.31 -4.05 2.64
C VAL A 59 6.33 -4.07 1.13
N PHE A 60 6.86 -5.14 0.57
CA PHE A 60 7.00 -5.30 -0.87
C PHE A 60 5.86 -6.16 -1.44
N PHE A 61 5.59 -5.97 -2.73
CA PHE A 61 4.75 -6.87 -3.50
C PHE A 61 5.24 -8.34 -3.33
N PRO A 62 4.33 -9.34 -3.17
CA PRO A 62 2.88 -9.27 -3.39
C PRO A 62 2.04 -8.86 -2.17
N ASP A 63 2.65 -8.58 -1.03
CA ASP A 63 1.94 -8.31 0.21
C ASP A 63 1.39 -6.87 0.22
N SER A 64 0.13 -6.67 -0.20
CA SER A 64 -0.48 -5.34 -0.32
C SER A 64 -1.90 -5.28 0.23
N LEU A 65 -2.12 -4.42 1.22
CA LEU A 65 -3.47 -4.17 1.75
C LEU A 65 -4.37 -3.48 0.73
N GLY A 66 -3.82 -2.63 -0.14
CA GLY A 66 -4.56 -1.97 -1.21
C GLY A 66 -5.07 -2.99 -2.24
N ILE A 67 -4.20 -3.90 -2.70
CA ILE A 67 -4.59 -4.97 -3.64
C ILE A 67 -5.55 -5.96 -2.96
N PHE A 68 -5.35 -6.27 -1.68
CA PHE A 68 -6.31 -7.07 -0.92
C PHE A 68 -7.70 -6.42 -0.91
N TYR A 69 -7.77 -5.11 -0.67
CA TYR A 69 -9.04 -4.36 -0.65
C TYR A 69 -9.70 -4.30 -2.04
N GLU A 70 -8.91 -4.08 -3.10
CA GLU A 70 -9.36 -4.18 -4.49
C GLU A 70 -9.93 -5.57 -4.80
N MET A 71 -9.23 -6.64 -4.39
CA MET A 71 -9.70 -8.00 -4.63
C MET A 71 -11.03 -8.27 -3.92
N MET A 72 -11.18 -7.84 -2.66
CA MET A 72 -12.46 -8.00 -1.94
C MET A 72 -13.59 -7.23 -2.62
N THR A 73 -13.29 -6.03 -3.12
CA THR A 73 -14.22 -5.21 -3.91
C THR A 73 -14.68 -5.95 -5.16
N GLN A 74 -13.73 -6.53 -5.91
CA GLN A 74 -14.01 -7.33 -7.11
C GLN A 74 -14.73 -8.63 -6.79
N PHE A 75 -14.41 -9.29 -5.67
CA PHE A 75 -15.07 -10.52 -5.22
C PHE A 75 -16.57 -10.29 -4.99
N LEU A 76 -16.94 -9.13 -4.44
CA LEU A 76 -18.33 -8.74 -4.18
C LEU A 76 -19.09 -8.25 -5.43
N GLY A 77 -18.45 -8.27 -6.60
CA GLY A 77 -19.09 -7.98 -7.89
C GLY A 77 -18.75 -6.61 -8.48
N PHE A 78 -18.01 -5.76 -7.77
CA PHE A 78 -17.58 -4.45 -8.28
C PHE A 78 -16.28 -4.59 -9.08
N LYS A 79 -16.40 -4.76 -10.40
CA LYS A 79 -15.27 -5.18 -11.25
C LYS A 79 -14.35 -4.06 -11.73
N ASN A 80 -14.72 -2.79 -11.53
CA ASN A 80 -13.91 -1.68 -12.04
C ASN A 80 -12.85 -1.26 -11.01
N TYR A 81 -11.68 -0.88 -11.50
CA TYR A 81 -10.69 -0.18 -10.69
C TYR A 81 -11.26 1.16 -10.22
N GLY A 82 -11.09 1.49 -8.94
CA GLY A 82 -11.68 2.68 -8.34
C GLY A 82 -13.06 2.46 -7.72
N ASP A 83 -13.62 1.25 -7.74
CA ASP A 83 -14.89 0.94 -7.07
C ASP A 83 -14.72 0.67 -5.56
N GLU A 84 -13.50 0.73 -5.02
CA GLU A 84 -13.17 0.40 -3.62
C GLU A 84 -13.98 1.24 -2.62
N TYR A 85 -14.31 2.49 -2.98
CA TYR A 85 -15.15 3.35 -2.14
C TYR A 85 -16.58 2.79 -1.94
N LYS A 86 -17.09 1.96 -2.87
CA LYS A 86 -18.39 1.30 -2.73
C LYS A 86 -18.34 0.26 -1.61
N LEU A 87 -17.26 -0.52 -1.55
CA LEU A 87 -17.03 -1.46 -0.46
C LEU A 87 -16.90 -0.71 0.88
N MET A 88 -16.20 0.42 0.90
CA MET A 88 -16.09 1.27 2.09
C MET A 88 -17.47 1.77 2.54
N GLY A 89 -18.32 2.23 1.62
CA GLY A 89 -19.69 2.65 1.93
C GLY A 89 -20.53 1.51 2.52
N LEU A 90 -20.45 0.31 1.92
CA LEU A 90 -21.15 -0.89 2.39
C LEU A 90 -20.67 -1.37 3.78
N ALA A 91 -19.42 -1.09 4.14
CA ALA A 91 -18.84 -1.56 5.41
C ALA A 91 -19.63 -1.07 6.64
N SER A 92 -20.27 0.10 6.55
CA SER A 92 -21.11 0.64 7.63
C SER A 92 -22.41 -0.13 7.89
N TYR A 93 -22.88 -0.93 6.92
CA TYR A 93 -24.09 -1.76 7.03
C TYR A 93 -23.79 -3.22 7.43
N GLY A 94 -22.51 -3.60 7.43
CA GLY A 94 -22.08 -4.97 7.69
C GLY A 94 -21.90 -5.28 9.18
N ASN A 95 -21.58 -6.55 9.45
CA ASN A 95 -20.99 -6.99 10.71
C ASN A 95 -19.73 -7.80 10.42
N SER A 96 -18.82 -7.89 11.39
CA SER A 96 -17.50 -8.52 11.24
C SER A 96 -17.53 -10.06 11.32
N SER A 97 -18.64 -10.72 10.97
CA SER A 97 -18.83 -12.18 11.09
C SER A 97 -17.76 -13.02 10.39
N TYR A 98 -17.14 -12.52 9.32
CA TYR A 98 -16.07 -13.22 8.59
C TYR A 98 -14.65 -12.79 8.98
N PHE A 99 -14.48 -11.90 9.98
CA PHE A 99 -13.17 -11.34 10.33
C PHE A 99 -12.15 -12.43 10.65
N GLU A 100 -12.47 -13.35 11.56
CA GLU A 100 -11.55 -14.44 11.93
C GLU A 100 -11.27 -15.38 10.76
N LYS A 101 -12.27 -15.66 9.92
CA LYS A 101 -12.07 -16.50 8.73
C LYS A 101 -11.13 -15.84 7.73
N ILE A 102 -11.30 -14.54 7.46
CA ILE A 102 -10.44 -13.77 6.57
C ILE A 102 -9.02 -13.69 7.14
N LYS A 103 -8.88 -13.28 8.41
CA LYS A 103 -7.60 -13.15 9.09
C LYS A 103 -6.82 -14.46 9.09
N ASN A 104 -7.46 -15.58 9.46
CA ASN A 104 -6.77 -16.86 9.62
C ASN A 104 -6.45 -17.57 8.30
N ASN A 105 -7.14 -17.26 7.21
CA ASN A 105 -6.91 -17.90 5.91
C ASN A 105 -6.10 -17.03 4.93
N LEU A 106 -6.30 -15.70 4.95
CA LEU A 106 -5.73 -14.78 3.98
C LEU A 106 -4.48 -14.05 4.49
N PHE A 107 -4.23 -14.05 5.80
CA PHE A 107 -3.05 -13.42 6.39
C PHE A 107 -2.18 -14.46 7.10
N ILE A 108 -0.89 -14.42 6.79
CA ILE A 108 0.13 -15.20 7.47
C ILE A 108 0.81 -14.28 8.47
N LYS A 109 0.97 -14.76 9.71
CA LYS A 109 1.66 -14.01 10.76
C LYS A 109 3.13 -13.83 10.36
N ASP A 110 3.51 -12.59 10.09
CA ASP A 110 4.88 -12.15 9.84
C ASP A 110 5.15 -10.87 10.64
N LYS A 111 6.35 -10.29 10.54
CA LYS A 111 6.73 -9.07 11.26
C LYS A 111 5.69 -7.95 11.16
N LEU A 112 5.20 -7.68 9.95
CA LEU A 112 4.04 -6.83 9.70
C LEU A 112 2.83 -7.68 9.28
N PHE A 113 2.87 -8.24 8.08
CA PHE A 113 1.96 -9.27 7.60
C PHE A 113 2.49 -9.86 6.29
N LYS A 114 1.99 -11.04 5.95
CA LYS A 114 2.04 -11.58 4.58
C LYS A 114 0.65 -11.97 4.13
N LEU A 115 0.37 -11.84 2.84
CA LEU A 115 -0.85 -12.34 2.23
C LEU A 115 -0.64 -13.79 1.80
N ASN A 116 -1.66 -14.61 2.07
CA ASN A 116 -1.71 -15.97 1.55
C ASN A 116 -2.08 -15.95 0.07
N CYS A 117 -1.07 -15.82 -0.80
CA CYS A 117 -1.23 -15.68 -2.24
C CYS A 117 -1.94 -16.87 -2.93
N ASP A 118 -2.13 -18.01 -2.27
CA ASP A 118 -2.85 -19.17 -2.83
C ASP A 118 -4.33 -18.85 -3.13
N TYR A 119 -4.89 -17.87 -2.42
CA TYR A 119 -6.27 -17.40 -2.63
C TYR A 119 -6.40 -16.33 -3.73
N PHE A 120 -5.27 -15.86 -4.28
CA PHE A 120 -5.24 -14.71 -5.18
C PHE A 120 -4.77 -15.11 -6.57
N LYS A 121 -5.58 -14.81 -7.59
CA LYS A 121 -5.14 -14.90 -9.00
C LYS A 121 -4.33 -13.66 -9.36
N ILE A 122 -3.08 -13.61 -8.91
CA ILE A 122 -2.14 -12.57 -9.32
C ILE A 122 -1.75 -12.85 -10.78
N LYS A 123 -2.31 -12.08 -11.72
CA LYS A 123 -1.90 -12.12 -13.13
C LYS A 123 -0.45 -11.63 -13.20
N ASN A 124 0.46 -12.59 -13.33
CA ASN A 124 1.90 -12.50 -13.59
C ASN A 124 2.77 -12.90 -12.39
N LYS A 125 3.38 -14.09 -12.50
CA LYS A 125 4.58 -14.52 -11.75
C LYS A 125 5.80 -13.69 -12.18
N ILE A 126 5.75 -12.36 -12.10
CA ILE A 126 6.95 -11.54 -12.24
C ILE A 126 7.66 -11.64 -10.90
N LYS A 127 8.73 -12.45 -10.84
CA LYS A 127 9.65 -12.41 -9.70
C LYS A 127 10.26 -11.00 -9.67
N PRO A 128 10.10 -10.23 -8.58
CA PRO A 128 10.73 -8.93 -8.47
C PRO A 128 12.25 -9.13 -8.50
N LYS A 129 12.93 -8.39 -9.37
CA LYS A 129 14.38 -8.22 -9.33
C LYS A 129 14.61 -6.97 -8.49
N PRO A 130 15.33 -7.03 -7.37
CA PRO A 130 15.63 -5.81 -6.61
C PRO A 130 16.35 -4.82 -7.53
N PRO A 131 16.06 -3.50 -7.42
CA PRO A 131 16.84 -2.50 -8.11
C PRO A 131 18.31 -2.62 -7.64
N ILE A 132 19.23 -2.61 -8.62
CA ILE A 132 20.68 -2.58 -8.43
C ILE A 132 21.06 -1.25 -7.78
#